data_AF-A0A362XAS4-F1
#
_entry.id   AF-A0A362XAS4-F1
#
_cell.length_a   1.000
_cell.length_b   1.000
_cell.length_c   1.000
_cell.angle_alpha   90.00
_cell.angle_beta   90.00
_cell.angle_gamma   90.00
#
_symmetry.space_group_name_H-M   'P 1'
#
loop_
_entity.id
_entity.type
_entity.pdbx_description
1 polymer ?
#
loop_
_entity_poly.entity_id
_entity_poly.type
_entity_poly.pdbx_seq_one_letter_code
_entity_poly.pdbx_strand_id
1 'polypeptide(L)'
;MKLLAQFLEQNAGLEQAKILLAFSSGLDSRVLADLLYSAKIEFQIAHVNYQLRGDDSELDAVFARDCASRYNVPFHYLEAPINKGPGIQEKARSIRYDWFQSLLSENQLSHIAIAHHLDDAIETGLINWFRGMHLMQFKSLSNQGLVTRPLITFRKNDLLLYAKANGLEWREDVSNQSNDYLRNILRNQVITA
;
A
#
# COMPACT_ATOMS: atom_id res chain seq x y z
N MET A 1 -10.01 -9.51 -16.09
CA MET A 1 -11.20 -8.72 -16.51
C MET A 1 -12.18 -8.41 -15.38
N LYS A 2 -12.64 -9.38 -14.55
CA LYS A 2 -13.61 -9.10 -13.48
C LYS A 2 -13.14 -8.10 -12.41
N LEU A 3 -11.89 -8.21 -11.95
CA LEU A 3 -11.35 -7.33 -10.89
C LEU A 3 -11.20 -5.88 -11.36
N LEU A 4 -10.77 -5.65 -12.62
CA LEU A 4 -10.64 -4.31 -13.19
C LEU A 4 -11.99 -3.61 -13.33
N ALA A 5 -13.02 -4.31 -13.81
CA ALA A 5 -14.36 -3.74 -13.91
C ALA A 5 -14.90 -3.31 -12.55
N GLN A 6 -14.74 -4.18 -11.54
CA GLN A 6 -15.10 -3.87 -10.16
C GLN A 6 -14.27 -2.70 -9.60
N PHE A 7 -12.98 -2.63 -9.93
CA PHE A 7 -12.11 -1.53 -9.53
C PHE A 7 -12.61 -0.18 -10.06
N LEU A 8 -12.96 -0.11 -11.35
CA LEU A 8 -13.52 1.10 -11.97
C LEU A 8 -14.86 1.49 -11.34
N GLU A 9 -15.76 0.53 -11.13
CA GLU A 9 -17.07 0.79 -10.51
C GLU A 9 -16.94 1.35 -9.09
N GLN A 10 -16.05 0.77 -8.27
CA GLN A 10 -15.89 1.14 -6.87
C GLN A 10 -15.02 2.39 -6.67
N ASN A 11 -14.29 2.82 -7.70
CA ASN A 11 -13.40 4.00 -7.67
C ASN A 11 -13.80 5.04 -8.72
N ALA A 12 -15.08 5.13 -9.06
CA ALA A 12 -15.57 6.12 -10.02
C ALA A 12 -15.14 7.54 -9.65
N GLY A 13 -14.60 8.28 -10.62
CA GLY A 13 -14.06 9.63 -10.44
C GLY A 13 -12.55 9.66 -10.20
N LEU A 14 -11.92 8.51 -9.92
CA LEU A 14 -10.47 8.40 -9.79
C LEU A 14 -9.76 8.63 -11.14
N GLU A 15 -10.46 8.49 -12.27
CA GLU A 15 -9.92 8.73 -13.61
C GLU A 15 -9.55 10.20 -13.87
N GLN A 16 -10.10 11.13 -13.08
CA GLN A 16 -9.78 12.56 -13.15
C GLN A 16 -8.66 12.93 -12.16
N ALA A 17 -8.21 12.00 -11.33
CA ALA A 17 -7.18 12.23 -10.34
C ALA A 17 -5.77 12.03 -10.92
N LYS A 18 -4.81 12.75 -10.35
CA LYS A 18 -3.39 12.52 -10.55
C LYS A 18 -2.83 11.91 -9.27
N ILE A 19 -2.40 10.66 -9.35
CA ILE A 19 -2.19 9.85 -8.16
C ILE A 19 -0.71 9.70 -7.84
N LEU A 20 -0.37 9.87 -6.57
CA LEU A 20 0.87 9.35 -5.99
C LEU A 20 0.60 7.95 -5.42
N LEU A 21 1.11 6.91 -6.07
CA LEU A 21 1.01 5.54 -5.58
C LEU A 21 2.13 5.27 -4.58
N ALA A 22 1.75 5.00 -3.33
CA ALA A 22 2.67 4.48 -2.32
C ALA A 22 3.03 3.02 -2.64
N PHE A 23 4.27 2.78 -3.06
CA PHE A 23 4.69 1.48 -3.60
C PHE A 23 5.72 0.80 -2.70
N SER A 24 5.35 -0.36 -2.16
CA SER A 24 6.19 -1.14 -1.24
C SER A 24 6.87 -2.34 -1.89
N SER A 25 6.74 -2.50 -3.21
CA SER A 25 7.22 -3.67 -3.98
C SER A 25 6.50 -4.99 -3.68
N GLY A 26 5.57 -5.00 -2.73
CA GLY A 26 4.71 -6.13 -2.40
C GLY A 26 3.49 -6.29 -3.31
N LEU A 27 2.84 -7.45 -3.19
CA LEU A 27 1.65 -7.87 -3.96
C LEU A 27 0.61 -6.75 -4.11
N ASP A 28 0.19 -6.15 -3.00
CA ASP A 28 -0.96 -5.24 -3.01
C ASP A 28 -0.64 -3.97 -3.80
N SER A 29 0.54 -3.38 -3.57
CA SER A 29 1.00 -2.21 -4.31
C SER A 29 1.27 -2.49 -5.78
N ARG A 30 1.74 -3.72 -6.08
CA ARG A 30 1.96 -4.18 -7.45
C ARG A 30 0.64 -4.31 -8.22
N VAL A 31 -0.37 -4.90 -7.59
CA VAL A 31 -1.71 -5.04 -8.18
C VAL A 31 -2.36 -3.66 -8.35
N LEU A 32 -2.23 -2.77 -7.37
CA LEU A 32 -2.76 -1.41 -7.50
C LEU A 32 -2.12 -0.65 -8.66
N ALA A 33 -0.79 -0.74 -8.84
CA ALA A 33 -0.10 -0.14 -9.99
C ALA A 33 -0.67 -0.67 -11.33
N ASP A 34 -0.87 -1.98 -11.41
CA ASP A 34 -1.40 -2.62 -12.62
C ASP A 34 -2.85 -2.20 -12.92
N LEU A 35 -3.68 -2.06 -11.89
CA LEU A 35 -5.06 -1.61 -12.04
C LEU A 35 -5.14 -0.15 -12.46
N LEU A 36 -4.33 0.74 -11.87
CA LEU A 36 -4.25 2.14 -12.27
C LEU A 36 -3.81 2.27 -13.73
N TYR A 37 -2.78 1.53 -14.12
CA TYR A 37 -2.29 1.50 -15.50
C TYR A 37 -3.35 0.98 -16.48
N SER A 38 -3.98 -0.17 -16.16
CA SER A 38 -5.00 -0.79 -17.00
C SER A 38 -6.27 0.08 -17.12
N ALA A 39 -6.60 0.82 -16.07
CA ALA A 39 -7.68 1.80 -16.03
C ALA A 39 -7.33 3.12 -16.74
N LYS A 40 -6.08 3.29 -17.21
CA LYS A 40 -5.56 4.53 -17.81
C LYS A 40 -5.67 5.75 -16.89
N ILE A 41 -5.53 5.52 -15.59
CA ILE A 41 -5.51 6.58 -14.58
C ILE A 41 -4.09 7.13 -14.49
N GLU A 42 -3.93 8.44 -14.45
CA GLU A 42 -2.61 9.06 -14.34
C GLU A 42 -2.04 8.84 -12.94
N PHE A 43 -0.85 8.23 -12.85
CA PHE A 43 -0.19 7.99 -11.57
C PHE A 43 1.33 8.12 -11.67
N GLN A 44 1.94 8.30 -10.50
CA GLN A 44 3.37 8.31 -10.26
C GLN A 44 3.67 7.34 -9.11
N ILE A 45 4.87 6.75 -9.08
CA ILE A 45 5.26 5.78 -8.05
C ILE A 45 6.16 6.45 -7.04
N ALA A 46 5.87 6.28 -5.74
CA ALA A 46 6.72 6.72 -4.65
C ALA A 46 7.11 5.55 -3.74
N HIS A 47 8.42 5.38 -3.54
CA HIS A 47 8.99 4.35 -2.67
C HIS A 47 9.85 4.98 -1.58
N VAL A 48 9.68 4.51 -0.34
CA VAL A 48 10.51 4.91 0.80
C VAL A 48 11.33 3.72 1.28
N ASN A 49 12.65 3.86 1.22
CA ASN A 49 13.60 2.89 1.74
C ASN A 49 14.03 3.29 3.16
N TYR A 50 13.60 2.50 4.15
CA TYR A 50 13.94 2.73 5.57
C TYR A 50 15.23 2.02 6.02
N GLN A 51 15.91 1.30 5.12
CA GLN A 51 17.12 0.50 5.38
C GLN A 51 17.00 -0.49 6.56
N LEU A 52 15.80 -1.01 6.81
CA LEU A 52 15.54 -1.92 7.92
C LEU A 52 15.92 -3.38 7.63
N ARG A 53 16.14 -3.72 6.36
CA ARG A 53 16.42 -5.09 5.90
C ARG A 53 17.74 -5.22 5.12
N GLY A 54 18.62 -4.22 5.19
CA GLY A 54 19.88 -4.22 4.44
C GLY A 54 19.65 -4.40 2.94
N ASP A 55 20.35 -5.35 2.32
CA ASP A 55 20.29 -5.64 0.88
C ASP A 55 18.88 -5.87 0.35
N ASP A 56 17.96 -6.45 1.15
CA ASP A 56 16.57 -6.64 0.73
C ASP A 56 15.84 -5.32 0.50
N SER A 57 16.16 -4.28 1.29
CA SER A 57 15.58 -2.95 1.10
C SER A 57 16.08 -2.28 -0.19
N GLU A 58 17.34 -2.52 -0.55
CA GLU A 58 17.89 -2.04 -1.83
C GLU A 58 17.25 -2.75 -3.02
N LEU A 59 17.05 -4.06 -2.91
CA LEU A 59 16.37 -4.83 -3.95
C LEU A 59 14.89 -4.44 -4.09
N ASP A 60 14.22 -4.05 -3.00
CA ASP A 60 12.87 -3.48 -3.05
C ASP A 60 12.84 -2.16 -3.84
N ALA A 61 13.84 -1.30 -3.63
CA ALA A 61 13.96 -0.03 -4.32
C ALA A 61 14.25 -0.21 -5.82
N VAL A 62 15.14 -1.15 -6.18
CA VAL A 62 15.40 -1.52 -7.58
C VAL A 62 14.12 -2.01 -8.25
N PHE A 63 13.39 -2.92 -7.60
CA PHE A 63 12.14 -3.44 -8.13
C PHE A 63 11.08 -2.34 -8.32
N ALA A 64 10.96 -1.40 -7.38
CA ALA A 64 10.03 -0.28 -7.48
C ALA A 64 10.35 0.62 -8.68
N ARG A 65 11.64 0.91 -8.90
CA ARG A 65 12.11 1.69 -10.05
C ARG A 65 11.82 0.98 -11.36
N ASP A 66 12.10 -0.32 -11.44
CA ASP A 66 11.85 -1.12 -12.65
C ASP A 66 10.36 -1.21 -12.98
N CYS A 67 9.51 -1.30 -11.94
CA CYS A 67 8.05 -1.24 -12.08
C CYS A 67 7.59 0.10 -12.67
N ALA A 68 8.11 1.21 -12.15
CA ALA A 68 7.80 2.55 -12.68
C ALA A 68 8.25 2.71 -14.13
N SER A 69 9.43 2.20 -14.47
CA SER A 69 9.95 2.18 -15.85
C SER A 69 9.07 1.35 -16.77
N ARG A 70 8.61 0.17 -16.33
CA ARG A 70 7.72 -0.70 -17.11
C ARG A 70 6.39 -0.02 -17.44
N TYR A 71 5.85 0.77 -16.53
CA TYR A 71 4.63 1.54 -16.75
C TYR A 71 4.85 2.91 -17.40
N ASN A 72 6.11 3.29 -17.62
CA ASN A 72 6.53 4.60 -18.13
C ASN A 72 5.94 5.75 -17.31
N VAL A 73 6.03 5.65 -15.98
CA VAL A 73 5.55 6.67 -15.04
C VAL A 73 6.69 7.25 -14.20
N PRO A 74 6.58 8.50 -13.73
CA PRO A 74 7.57 9.09 -12.82
C PRO A 74 7.79 8.24 -11.57
N PHE A 75 9.06 8.13 -11.17
CA PHE A 75 9.50 7.40 -9.98
C PHE A 75 10.12 8.37 -8.97
N HIS A 76 9.62 8.32 -7.74
CA HIS A 76 10.12 9.07 -6.61
C HIS A 76 10.70 8.12 -5.58
N TYR A 77 11.90 8.42 -5.12
CA TYR A 77 12.63 7.61 -4.15
C TYR A 77 13.07 8.48 -2.98
N LEU A 78 12.80 8.00 -1.77
CA LEU A 78 13.33 8.56 -0.54
C LEU A 78 14.08 7.48 0.22
N GLU A 79 15.35 7.76 0.48
CA GLU A 79 16.14 7.04 1.46
C GLU A 79 15.97 7.72 2.83
N ALA A 80 15.41 6.99 3.78
CA ALA A 80 15.12 7.50 5.12
C ALA A 80 15.45 6.43 6.18
N PRO A 81 16.73 6.14 6.42
CA PRO A 81 17.14 5.13 7.38
C PRO A 81 16.58 5.42 8.76
N ILE A 82 15.94 4.41 9.37
CA ILE A 82 15.46 4.50 10.76
C ILE A 82 15.99 3.30 11.56
N ASN A 83 16.34 3.57 12.81
CA ASN A 83 16.78 2.52 13.72
C ASN A 83 15.59 1.73 14.26
N LYS A 84 15.78 0.42 14.46
CA LYS A 84 14.80 -0.43 15.14
C LYS A 84 14.60 0.05 16.58
N GLY A 85 13.35 0.12 17.02
CA GLY A 85 13.01 0.55 18.37
C GLY A 85 11.50 0.76 18.59
N PRO A 86 11.10 1.12 19.81
CA PRO A 86 9.71 1.45 20.12
C PRO A 86 9.18 2.58 19.23
N GLY A 87 7.96 2.45 18.73
CA GLY A 87 7.33 3.48 17.89
C GLY A 87 7.87 3.57 16.46
N ILE A 88 8.70 2.63 16.00
CA ILE A 88 9.24 2.61 14.64
C ILE A 88 8.17 2.73 13.54
N GLN A 89 7.02 2.09 13.72
CA GLN A 89 5.92 2.15 12.74
C GLN A 89 5.33 3.55 12.63
N GLU A 90 5.17 4.26 13.75
CA GLU A 90 4.67 5.63 13.76
C GLU A 90 5.70 6.59 13.14
N LYS A 91 6.98 6.41 13.47
CA LYS A 91 8.08 7.18 12.85
C LYS A 91 8.13 6.99 11.33
N ALA A 92 8.08 5.73 10.88
CA ALA A 92 8.04 5.40 9.45
C ALA A 92 6.79 6.00 8.77
N ARG A 93 5.64 5.96 9.46
CA ARG A 93 4.40 6.55 8.97
C ARG A 93 4.52 8.07 8.81
N SER A 94 5.03 8.79 9.81
CA SER A 94 5.20 10.25 9.73
C SER A 94 6.08 10.63 8.55
N ILE A 95 7.31 10.09 8.49
CA ILE A 95 8.29 10.36 7.41
C ILE A 95 7.63 10.17 6.03
N ARG A 96 6.89 9.07 5.87
CA ARG A 96 6.22 8.75 4.62
C ARG A 96 5.18 9.78 4.21
N TYR A 97 4.28 10.14 5.12
CA TYR A 97 3.20 11.05 4.80
C TYR A 97 3.68 12.49 4.65
N ASP A 98 4.68 12.91 5.42
CA ASP A 98 5.31 14.23 5.28
C ASP A 98 5.95 14.37 3.88
N TRP A 99 6.67 13.34 3.43
CA TRP A 99 7.25 13.31 2.09
C TRP A 99 6.21 13.19 0.97
N PHE A 100 5.17 12.37 1.15
CA PHE A 100 4.10 12.27 0.15
C PHE A 100 3.36 13.61 -0.01
N GLN A 101 3.21 14.39 1.05
CA GLN A 101 2.63 15.72 0.98
C GLN A 101 3.51 16.70 0.20
N SER A 102 4.84 16.64 0.35
CA SER A 102 5.73 17.48 -0.46
C SER A 102 5.62 17.11 -1.94
N LEU A 103 5.63 15.82 -2.27
CA LEU A 103 5.48 15.33 -3.65
C LEU A 103 4.15 15.72 -4.28
N LEU A 104 3.04 15.68 -3.51
CA LEU A 104 1.74 16.15 -3.98
C LEU A 104 1.83 17.60 -4.50
N SER A 105 2.45 18.48 -3.70
CA SER A 105 2.58 19.90 -4.03
C SER A 105 3.54 20.16 -5.20
N GLU A 106 4.69 19.48 -5.23
CA GLU A 106 5.72 19.65 -6.25
C GLU A 106 5.29 19.17 -7.63
N ASN A 107 4.51 18.08 -7.68
CA ASN A 107 4.15 17.39 -8.92
C ASN A 107 2.68 17.65 -9.33
N GLN A 108 1.97 18.55 -8.65
CA GLN A 108 0.57 18.88 -8.90
C GLN A 108 -0.35 17.65 -8.89
N LEU A 109 -0.09 16.74 -7.95
CA LEU A 109 -0.88 15.52 -7.77
C LEU A 109 -2.05 15.83 -6.85
N SER A 110 -3.17 15.12 -7.03
CA SER A 110 -4.40 15.36 -6.27
C SER A 110 -4.61 14.36 -5.14
N HIS A 111 -4.09 13.12 -5.25
CA HIS A 111 -4.35 12.08 -4.27
C HIS A 111 -3.14 11.19 -4.01
N ILE A 112 -3.04 10.65 -2.79
CA ILE A 112 -2.13 9.56 -2.44
C ILE A 112 -2.93 8.27 -2.42
N ALA A 113 -2.57 7.29 -3.25
CA ALA A 113 -3.16 5.96 -3.19
C ALA A 113 -2.27 5.01 -2.39
N ILE A 114 -2.86 4.34 -1.40
CA ILE A 114 -2.21 3.26 -0.65
C ILE A 114 -2.96 1.95 -0.87
N ALA A 115 -2.23 0.84 -0.95
CA ALA A 115 -2.77 -0.46 -1.35
C ALA A 115 -3.38 -1.26 -0.17
N HIS A 116 -4.06 -0.59 0.76
CA HIS A 116 -4.76 -1.30 1.84
C HIS A 116 -6.00 -2.01 1.30
N HIS A 117 -6.18 -3.26 1.71
CA HIS A 117 -7.27 -4.13 1.27
C HIS A 117 -8.24 -4.48 2.42
N LEU A 118 -9.30 -5.24 2.12
CA LEU A 118 -10.36 -5.57 3.09
C LEU A 118 -9.80 -6.28 4.34
N ASP A 119 -8.88 -7.22 4.15
CA ASP A 119 -8.27 -7.94 5.27
C ASP A 119 -7.49 -6.98 6.19
N ASP A 120 -6.85 -5.91 5.68
CA ASP A 120 -6.20 -4.89 6.51
C ASP A 120 -7.21 -4.11 7.37
N ALA A 121 -8.40 -3.86 6.83
CA ALA A 121 -9.50 -3.23 7.55
C ALA A 121 -10.04 -4.16 8.65
N ILE A 122 -10.15 -5.46 8.36
CA ILE A 122 -10.54 -6.48 9.35
C ILE A 122 -9.50 -6.55 10.47
N GLU A 123 -8.20 -6.65 10.14
CA GLU A 123 -7.11 -6.65 11.11
C GLU A 123 -7.15 -5.40 12.01
N THR A 124 -7.32 -4.22 11.40
CA THR A 124 -7.41 -2.95 12.15
C THR A 124 -8.63 -2.93 13.07
N GLY A 125 -9.76 -3.45 12.61
CA GLY A 125 -10.96 -3.62 13.42
C GLY A 125 -10.74 -4.54 14.61
N LEU A 126 -10.15 -5.72 14.40
CA LEU A 126 -9.86 -6.67 15.47
C LEU A 126 -8.92 -6.07 16.52
N ILE A 127 -7.86 -5.35 16.11
CA ILE A 127 -6.95 -4.65 17.04
C ILE A 127 -7.72 -3.65 17.90
N ASN A 128 -8.59 -2.84 17.29
CA ASN A 128 -9.38 -1.85 18.02
C ASN A 128 -10.36 -2.53 18.98
N TRP A 129 -10.95 -3.65 18.58
CA TRP A 129 -11.82 -4.44 19.43
C TRP A 129 -11.09 -4.99 20.66
N PHE A 130 -9.94 -5.64 20.48
CA PHE A 130 -9.12 -6.17 21.58
C PHE A 130 -8.62 -5.07 22.53
N ARG A 131 -8.47 -3.84 22.04
CA ARG A 131 -8.13 -2.66 22.85
C ARG A 131 -9.33 -2.05 23.60
N GLY A 132 -10.51 -2.67 23.52
CA GLY A 132 -11.71 -2.21 24.21
C GLY A 132 -12.34 -0.96 23.61
N MET A 133 -12.02 -0.61 22.35
CA MET A 133 -12.64 0.52 21.69
C MET A 133 -14.12 0.22 21.38
N HIS A 134 -15.01 1.15 21.73
CA HIS A 134 -16.43 1.03 21.42
C HIS A 134 -16.65 1.06 19.90
N LEU A 135 -17.66 0.36 19.38
CA LEU A 135 -17.96 0.29 17.93
C LEU A 135 -18.01 1.66 17.22
N MET A 136 -18.46 2.70 17.93
CA MET A 136 -18.52 4.09 17.45
C MET A 136 -17.14 4.78 17.30
N GLN A 137 -16.10 4.21 17.90
CA GLN A 137 -14.72 4.72 17.88
C GLN A 137 -13.84 3.97 16.87
N PHE A 138 -14.38 2.95 16.20
CA PHE A 138 -13.68 2.29 15.10
C PHE A 138 -13.43 3.32 14.01
N LYS A 139 -12.21 3.85 13.95
CA LYS A 139 -11.70 4.45 12.73
C LYS A 139 -11.56 3.31 11.74
N SER A 140 -12.61 3.09 10.94
CA SER A 140 -12.49 2.35 9.69
C SER A 140 -11.32 2.93 8.89
N LEU A 141 -10.64 2.12 8.09
CA LEU A 141 -9.65 2.58 7.13
C LEU A 141 -10.33 3.36 5.99
N SER A 142 -11.12 4.37 6.32
CA SER A 142 -11.77 5.27 5.37
C SER A 142 -10.76 6.25 4.78
N ASN A 143 -11.04 6.72 3.58
CA ASN A 143 -10.25 7.77 2.94
C ASN A 143 -10.16 9.00 3.88
N GLN A 144 -8.95 9.56 3.99
CA GLN A 144 -8.66 10.65 4.92
C GLN A 144 -7.91 11.75 4.18
N GLY A 145 -8.54 12.92 4.05
CA GLY A 145 -8.01 14.02 3.24
C GLY A 145 -7.74 13.55 1.81
N LEU A 146 -6.50 13.73 1.36
CA LEU A 146 -6.05 13.35 0.01
C LEU A 146 -5.65 11.88 -0.11
N VAL A 147 -5.73 11.09 0.97
CA VAL A 147 -5.35 9.67 0.98
C VAL A 147 -6.55 8.81 0.60
N THR A 148 -6.41 8.09 -0.52
CA THR A 148 -7.37 7.10 -1.01
C THR A 148 -6.85 5.67 -0.84
N ARG A 149 -7.78 4.72 -0.63
CA ARG A 149 -7.51 3.28 -0.53
C ARG A 149 -8.35 2.52 -1.55
N PRO A 150 -7.92 2.50 -2.83
CA PRO A 150 -8.75 1.96 -3.90
C PRO A 150 -9.08 0.47 -3.79
N LEU A 151 -8.30 -0.26 -2.99
CA LEU A 151 -8.44 -1.70 -2.79
C LEU A 151 -9.22 -2.08 -1.51
N ILE A 152 -9.77 -1.12 -0.75
CA ILE A 152 -10.26 -1.37 0.61
C ILE A 152 -11.42 -2.37 0.71
N THR A 153 -12.12 -2.59 -0.38
CA THR A 153 -13.26 -3.52 -0.54
C THR A 153 -12.85 -4.87 -1.14
N PHE A 154 -11.59 -5.01 -1.58
CA PHE A 154 -11.08 -6.21 -2.23
C PHE A 154 -10.40 -7.12 -1.22
N ARG A 155 -10.56 -8.44 -1.34
CA ARG A 155 -9.85 -9.40 -0.49
C ARG A 155 -8.43 -9.62 -1.02
N LYS A 156 -7.50 -9.89 -0.12
CA LYS A 156 -6.11 -10.21 -0.49
C LYS A 156 -6.02 -11.38 -1.47
N ASN A 157 -6.87 -12.41 -1.31
CA ASN A 157 -6.89 -13.55 -2.21
C ASN A 157 -7.30 -13.18 -3.65
N ASP A 158 -8.21 -12.22 -3.82
CA ASP A 158 -8.61 -11.75 -5.15
C ASP A 158 -7.46 -11.00 -5.83
N LEU A 159 -6.69 -10.22 -5.06
CA LEU A 159 -5.48 -9.56 -5.55
C LEU A 159 -4.41 -10.58 -5.97
N LEU A 160 -4.23 -11.65 -5.19
CA LEU A 160 -3.31 -12.74 -5.52
C LEU A 160 -3.71 -13.47 -6.81
N LEU A 161 -4.98 -13.84 -6.95
CA LEU A 161 -5.50 -14.48 -8.15
C LEU A 161 -5.36 -13.58 -9.38
N TYR A 162 -5.65 -12.28 -9.22
CA TYR A 162 -5.44 -11.29 -10.27
C TYR A 162 -3.97 -11.19 -10.67
N ALA A 163 -3.05 -11.09 -9.71
CA ALA A 163 -1.62 -10.99 -9.98
C ALA A 163 -1.10 -12.20 -10.77
N LYS A 164 -1.48 -13.40 -10.34
CA LYS A 164 -1.12 -14.65 -11.05
C LYS A 164 -1.71 -14.71 -12.45
N ALA A 165 -2.99 -14.35 -12.62
CA ALA A 165 -3.67 -14.39 -13.91
C ALA A 165 -3.07 -13.42 -14.94
N ASN A 166 -2.50 -12.30 -14.49
CA ASN A 166 -1.86 -11.30 -15.35
C ASN A 166 -0.32 -11.44 -15.40
N GLY A 167 0.25 -12.50 -14.81
CA GLY A 167 1.70 -12.71 -14.79
C GLY A 167 2.47 -11.60 -14.08
N LEU A 168 1.88 -10.96 -13.07
CA LEU A 168 2.55 -9.92 -12.31
C LEU A 168 3.57 -10.57 -11.37
N GLU A 169 4.79 -10.05 -11.39
CA GLU A 169 5.81 -10.35 -10.39
C GLU A 169 5.71 -9.32 -9.26
N TRP A 170 6.02 -9.73 -8.03
CA TRP A 170 6.13 -8.88 -6.85
C TRP A 170 7.21 -9.43 -5.92
N ARG A 171 7.70 -8.61 -4.99
CA ARG A 171 8.59 -9.06 -3.93
C ARG A 171 7.78 -9.49 -2.72
N GLU A 172 8.12 -10.63 -2.14
CA GLU A 172 7.52 -11.03 -0.86
C GLU A 172 8.19 -10.27 0.27
N ASP A 173 7.40 -9.56 1.06
CA ASP A 173 7.92 -8.88 2.23
C ASP A 173 8.22 -9.92 3.32
N VAL A 174 9.50 -10.21 3.52
CA VAL A 174 10.04 -11.14 4.53
C VAL A 174 9.57 -10.77 5.95
N SER A 175 9.30 -9.48 6.22
CA SER A 175 8.81 -9.04 7.54
C SER A 175 7.36 -9.47 7.84
N ASN A 176 6.59 -9.90 6.83
CA ASN A 176 5.27 -10.51 7.06
C ASN A 176 5.37 -11.89 7.73
N GLN A 177 6.53 -12.54 7.68
CA GLN A 177 6.75 -13.84 8.30
C GLN A 177 7.07 -13.73 9.80
N SER A 178 7.47 -12.55 10.29
CA SER A 178 7.76 -12.37 11.72
C SER A 178 6.51 -11.96 12.51
N ASN A 179 6.37 -12.45 13.73
CA ASN A 179 5.26 -12.12 14.64
C ASN A 179 5.61 -10.96 15.59
N ASP A 180 6.56 -10.11 15.20
CA ASP A 180 7.07 -9.03 16.06
C ASP A 180 6.02 -7.93 16.33
N TYR A 181 4.93 -7.93 15.56
CA TYR A 181 3.85 -6.97 15.66
C TYR A 181 2.51 -7.68 15.86
N LEU A 182 1.63 -7.07 16.69
CA LEU A 182 0.27 -7.56 16.94
C LEU A 182 -0.50 -7.83 15.64
N ARG A 183 -0.27 -7.00 14.61
CA ARG A 183 -0.87 -7.17 13.29
C ARG A 183 -0.43 -8.47 12.61
N ASN A 184 0.87 -8.75 12.65
CA ASN A 184 1.43 -9.98 12.08
C ASN A 184 0.97 -11.22 12.87
N ILE A 185 0.87 -11.12 14.20
CA ILE A 185 0.29 -12.18 15.05
C ILE A 185 -1.15 -12.47 14.63
N LEU A 186 -2.00 -11.45 14.50
CA LEU A 186 -3.39 -11.64 14.07
C LEU A 186 -3.47 -12.29 12.69
N ARG A 187 -2.65 -11.84 11.73
CA ARG A 187 -2.59 -12.41 10.38
C ARG A 187 -2.16 -13.88 10.40
N ASN A 188 -1.06 -14.19 11.07
CA ASN A 188 -0.40 -15.49 11.00
C ASN A 188 -1.03 -16.55 11.92
N GLN A 189 -1.65 -16.14 13.03
CA GLN A 189 -2.12 -17.08 14.07
C GLN A 189 -3.64 -17.09 14.26
N VAL A 190 -4.37 -16.06 13.83
CA VAL A 190 -5.81 -15.93 14.10
C VAL A 190 -6.64 -15.96 12.82
N ILE A 191 -6.23 -15.23 11.78
CA ILE A 191 -6.99 -15.13 10.52
C ILE A 191 -6.69 -16.32 9.59
N THR A 192 -5.49 -16.90 9.67
CA THR A 192 -5.08 -18.06 8.86
C THR A 192 -5.40 -19.40 9.55
N ALA A 193 -5.96 -19.39 10.76
CA ALA A 193 -6.37 -20.58 11.51
C ALA A 193 -7.80 -21.03 11.15
#